data_AF-A0A133UNC1-F1
#
_entry.id   AF-A0A133UNC1-F1
#
_cell.length_a   1.000
_cell.length_b   1.000
_cell.length_c   1.000
_cell.angle_alpha   90.00
_cell.angle_beta   90.00
_cell.angle_gamma   90.00
#
_symmetry.space_group_name_H-M   'P 1'
#
loop_
_entity.id
_entity.type
_entity.pdbx_description
1 polymer ?
#
loop_
_entity_poly.entity_id
_entity_poly.type
_entity_poly.pdbx_seq_one_letter_code
_entity_poly.pdbx_strand_id
1 'polypeptide(L)'
;MAGKILVEHSRRPGVESQNIEIVERKGIGHPDTLADGLSEAVSRALSQEYLDRFGNILHHNTDKTLIIGGSAEPEFRGGVVKKPISVVIAGRGTNKVGDEEIPVNKIAKRAAGKYLEETIRFLDVQENVEIDSRIGSGSVDLRDVFEREGVPSSNDTSIGIAYAPLSETEKLVLKTEEDLNSEKTKGNFPPIGEDIKVMAQRENDHIDLTVAIATISSLLDDLDHYLSLKEEISDYIRGIANDVTDKPVVVHVNTADEPDQGVVYHTVTGTSAEHGDDGMTGRGNRVNGLITFDRPMSLEASAGKNPVNHVGKLYNLLAREIAQEVSELEGVEEVFVRALSQIGQPIDQPRVLNIRLFPEEGVKVKDLEGDTESIAQKHLENIQRLTRRVVEGELTVY
;
A
#
# COMPACT_ATOMS: atom_id res chain seq x y z
N MET A 1 -4.56 -20.22 26.48
CA MET A 1 -3.85 -21.08 25.50
C MET A 1 -2.88 -20.17 24.80
N ALA A 2 -1.58 -20.43 24.91
CA ALA A 2 -0.54 -19.68 24.21
C ALA A 2 -0.76 -19.75 22.69
N GLY A 3 -0.25 -18.76 21.95
CA GLY A 3 -0.42 -18.69 20.51
C GLY A 3 0.10 -19.94 19.81
N LYS A 4 -0.71 -20.51 18.93
CA LYS A 4 -0.39 -21.79 18.26
C LYS A 4 0.18 -21.50 16.88
N ILE A 5 1.47 -21.77 16.68
CA ILE A 5 2.07 -21.88 15.35
C ILE A 5 1.63 -23.21 14.75
N LEU A 6 1.18 -23.18 13.50
CA LEU A 6 0.65 -24.32 12.76
C LEU A 6 1.24 -24.34 11.37
N VAL A 7 2.23 -25.20 11.16
CA VAL A 7 2.77 -25.49 9.84
C VAL A 7 1.95 -26.61 9.20
N GLU A 8 1.45 -26.39 7.98
CA GLU A 8 0.70 -27.42 7.26
C GLU A 8 0.97 -27.40 5.76
N HIS A 9 0.73 -28.54 5.13
CA HIS A 9 0.79 -28.66 3.67
C HIS A 9 -0.40 -27.95 3.04
N SER A 10 -0.15 -27.07 2.08
CA SER A 10 -1.22 -26.45 1.31
C SER A 10 -1.81 -27.41 0.29
N ARG A 11 -3.14 -27.43 0.17
CA ARG A 11 -3.83 -28.28 -0.83
C ARG A 11 -4.23 -27.53 -2.09
N ARG A 12 -3.92 -26.24 -2.16
CA ARG A 12 -4.19 -25.42 -3.34
C ARG A 12 -3.04 -25.65 -4.35
N PRO A 13 -3.28 -25.54 -5.67
CA PRO A 13 -2.18 -25.37 -6.63
C PRO A 13 -1.47 -24.02 -6.41
N GLY A 14 -0.16 -23.97 -6.64
CA GLY A 14 0.61 -22.72 -6.61
C GLY A 14 0.12 -21.75 -7.69
N VAL A 15 0.31 -20.44 -7.51
CA VAL A 15 -0.30 -19.45 -8.41
C VAL A 15 0.19 -19.57 -9.86
N GLU A 16 1.47 -19.87 -10.07
CA GLU A 16 2.08 -20.05 -11.39
C GLU A 16 1.51 -21.27 -12.15
N SER A 17 1.05 -22.29 -11.42
CA SER A 17 0.45 -23.49 -12.02
C SER A 17 -1.02 -23.29 -12.45
N GLN A 18 -1.63 -22.15 -12.13
CA GLN A 18 -3.00 -21.83 -12.51
C GLN A 18 -3.04 -21.30 -13.95
N ASN A 19 -4.10 -21.67 -14.69
CA ASN A 19 -4.30 -21.22 -16.08
C ASN A 19 -4.62 -19.73 -16.18
N ILE A 20 -5.17 -19.13 -15.14
CA ILE A 20 -5.51 -17.71 -15.09
C ILE A 20 -4.92 -17.12 -13.82
N GLU A 21 -4.34 -15.92 -13.95
CA GLU A 21 -3.91 -15.11 -12.83
C GLU A 21 -4.21 -13.64 -13.12
N ILE A 22 -4.81 -12.94 -12.16
CA ILE A 22 -5.14 -11.51 -12.29
C ILE A 22 -4.50 -10.73 -11.14
N VAL A 23 -3.72 -9.72 -11.51
CA VAL A 23 -3.00 -8.85 -10.58
C VAL A 23 -3.24 -7.39 -10.95
N GLU A 24 -3.47 -6.56 -9.95
CA GLU A 24 -3.60 -5.12 -10.10
C GLU A 24 -2.69 -4.40 -9.10
N ARG A 25 -2.18 -3.24 -9.50
CA ARG A 25 -1.55 -2.27 -8.62
C ARG A 25 -2.07 -0.87 -8.95
N LYS A 26 -2.48 -0.17 -7.89
CA LYS A 26 -2.81 1.25 -7.93
C LYS A 26 -1.61 2.03 -7.44
N GLY A 27 -1.02 2.83 -8.33
CA GLY A 27 0.21 3.57 -8.09
C GLY A 27 0.03 4.77 -7.17
N ILE A 28 1.14 5.43 -6.87
CA ILE A 28 1.21 6.44 -5.80
C ILE A 28 0.26 7.64 -5.98
N GLY A 29 -0.08 8.01 -7.23
CA GLY A 29 -1.02 9.09 -7.52
C GLY A 29 -2.48 8.67 -7.72
N HIS A 30 -2.77 7.37 -7.68
CA HIS A 30 -4.15 6.88 -7.74
C HIS A 30 -4.92 7.32 -6.48
N PRO A 31 -6.17 7.82 -6.57
CA PRO A 31 -6.90 8.37 -5.43
C PRO A 31 -6.98 7.44 -4.20
N ASP A 32 -7.24 6.14 -4.38
CA ASP A 32 -7.23 5.18 -3.26
C ASP A 32 -5.85 5.05 -2.59
N THR A 33 -4.77 4.98 -3.37
CA THR A 33 -3.39 4.87 -2.84
C THR A 33 -2.95 6.17 -2.18
N LEU A 34 -3.36 7.32 -2.72
CA LEU A 34 -3.21 8.62 -2.06
C LEU A 34 -3.92 8.65 -0.71
N ALA A 35 -5.14 8.12 -0.61
CA ALA A 35 -5.88 8.07 0.65
C ALA A 35 -5.21 7.15 1.68
N ASP A 36 -4.60 6.03 1.24
CA ASP A 36 -3.75 5.19 2.08
C ASP A 36 -2.51 5.95 2.55
N GLY A 37 -1.75 6.57 1.65
CA GLY A 37 -0.57 7.34 1.97
C GLY A 37 -0.82 8.52 2.92
N LEU A 38 -1.90 9.28 2.71
CA LEU A 38 -2.36 10.33 3.62
C LEU A 38 -2.64 9.79 5.02
N SER A 39 -3.35 8.65 5.12
CA SER A 39 -3.69 8.03 6.39
C SER A 39 -2.44 7.60 7.15
N GLU A 40 -1.48 7.00 6.45
CA GLU A 40 -0.21 6.56 7.01
C GLU A 40 0.69 7.73 7.42
N ALA A 41 0.82 8.76 6.58
CA ALA A 41 1.59 9.96 6.89
C ALA A 41 1.08 10.65 8.17
N VAL A 42 -0.24 10.73 8.35
CA VAL A 42 -0.85 11.27 9.57
C VAL A 42 -0.56 10.37 10.78
N SER A 43 -0.72 9.06 10.66
CA SER A 43 -0.43 8.11 11.76
C SER A 43 1.02 8.18 12.21
N ARG A 44 1.96 8.27 11.27
CA ARG A 44 3.39 8.42 11.56
C ARG A 44 3.71 9.76 12.21
N ALA A 45 3.13 10.85 11.71
CA ALA A 45 3.33 12.17 12.30
C ALA A 45 2.79 12.26 13.74
N LEU A 46 1.61 11.67 14.01
CA LEU A 46 1.07 11.59 15.37
C LEU A 46 1.93 10.68 16.26
N SER A 47 2.38 9.54 15.74
CA SER A 47 3.27 8.63 16.46
C SER A 47 4.56 9.33 16.88
N GLN A 48 5.18 10.07 15.96
CA GLN A 48 6.40 10.85 16.25
C GLN A 48 6.13 11.94 17.29
N GLU A 49 5.04 12.70 17.16
CA GLU A 49 4.68 13.74 18.14
C GLU A 49 4.52 13.15 19.55
N TYR A 50 3.86 11.99 19.67
CA TYR A 50 3.67 11.33 20.96
C TYR A 50 4.99 10.81 21.55
N LEU A 51 5.88 10.26 20.72
CA LEU A 51 7.22 9.85 21.14
C LEU A 51 8.03 11.04 21.64
N ASP A 52 8.03 12.15 20.89
CA ASP A 52 8.81 13.35 21.22
C ASP A 52 8.35 13.99 22.54
N ARG A 53 7.04 14.00 22.81
CA ARG A 53 6.47 14.61 24.03
C ARG A 53 6.46 13.69 25.25
N PHE A 54 6.12 12.41 25.04
CA PHE A 54 5.75 11.50 26.13
C PHE A 54 6.61 10.23 26.18
N GLY A 55 7.54 10.05 25.23
CA GLY A 55 8.37 8.85 25.12
C GLY A 55 7.62 7.59 24.69
N ASN A 56 6.32 7.69 24.41
CA ASN A 56 5.44 6.57 24.09
C ASN A 56 4.43 6.96 23.03
N ILE A 57 4.14 6.05 22.09
CA ILE A 57 3.07 6.24 21.11
C ILE A 57 1.72 6.05 21.80
N LEU A 58 0.86 7.07 21.73
CA LEU A 58 -0.48 7.04 22.30
C LEU A 58 -1.51 6.47 21.32
N HIS A 59 -2.70 6.17 21.85
CA HIS A 59 -3.78 5.61 21.04
C HIS A 59 -4.22 6.60 19.96
N HIS A 60 -4.20 6.14 18.71
CA HIS A 60 -4.74 6.83 17.55
C HIS A 60 -5.01 5.81 16.44
N ASN A 61 -5.98 6.07 15.58
CA ASN A 61 -6.22 5.33 14.34
C ASN A 61 -6.79 6.31 13.32
N THR A 62 -6.04 6.57 12.25
CA THR A 62 -6.34 7.56 11.20
C THR A 62 -6.58 6.90 9.85
N ASP A 63 -6.99 5.63 9.87
CA ASP A 63 -7.26 4.76 8.74
C ASP A 63 -8.63 5.01 8.08
N LYS A 64 -9.09 6.26 8.08
CA LYS A 64 -10.38 6.70 7.51
C LYS A 64 -10.22 8.03 6.78
N THR A 65 -9.50 8.01 5.67
CA THR A 65 -9.37 9.16 4.77
C THR A 65 -10.27 8.96 3.54
N LEU A 66 -10.99 10.01 3.19
CA LEU A 66 -11.77 10.13 1.95
C LEU A 66 -11.19 11.28 1.13
N ILE A 67 -10.81 10.98 -0.10
CA ILE A 67 -10.53 11.96 -1.15
C ILE A 67 -11.80 12.08 -1.99
N ILE A 68 -12.27 13.31 -2.16
CA ILE A 68 -13.43 13.66 -2.98
C ILE A 68 -12.90 14.43 -4.19
N GLY A 69 -13.22 13.92 -5.38
CA GLY A 69 -12.73 14.46 -6.62
C GLY A 69 -13.09 15.94 -6.84
N GLY A 70 -12.13 16.65 -7.40
CA GLY A 70 -12.29 18.02 -7.88
C GLY A 70 -12.98 18.08 -9.24
N SER A 71 -12.72 19.17 -9.95
CA SER A 71 -12.97 19.24 -11.40
C SER A 71 -11.88 20.07 -12.04
N ALA A 72 -11.34 19.65 -13.18
CA ALA A 72 -10.35 20.38 -13.94
C ALA A 72 -10.73 20.46 -15.43
N GLU A 73 -10.06 21.37 -16.14
CA GLU A 73 -10.10 21.54 -17.59
C GLU A 73 -8.66 21.48 -18.11
N PRO A 74 -8.11 20.28 -18.34
CA PRO A 74 -6.79 20.08 -18.89
C PRO A 74 -6.84 20.46 -20.38
N GLU A 75 -5.79 21.15 -20.81
CA GLU A 75 -5.59 21.53 -22.20
C GLU A 75 -4.13 21.27 -22.53
N PHE A 76 -3.82 20.95 -23.78
CA PHE A 76 -2.42 20.90 -24.19
C PHE A 76 -1.73 22.23 -23.88
N ARG A 77 -0.54 22.15 -23.28
CA ARG A 77 0.26 23.27 -22.75
C ARG A 77 -0.32 23.97 -21.52
N GLY A 78 -1.30 23.38 -20.84
CA GLY A 78 -1.77 23.89 -19.56
C GLY A 78 -3.08 23.29 -19.10
N GLY A 79 -4.04 24.17 -18.81
CA GLY A 79 -5.30 23.80 -18.17
C GLY A 79 -5.40 24.35 -16.75
N VAL A 80 -6.55 24.14 -16.13
CA VAL A 80 -6.86 24.71 -14.82
C VAL A 80 -7.70 23.77 -13.97
N VAL A 81 -7.38 23.66 -12.69
CA VAL A 81 -8.26 23.05 -11.70
C VAL A 81 -9.37 24.04 -11.37
N LYS A 82 -10.61 23.70 -11.72
CA LYS A 82 -11.82 24.52 -11.53
C LYS A 82 -12.38 24.40 -10.12
N LYS A 83 -12.31 23.21 -9.53
CA LYS A 83 -12.76 22.91 -8.17
C LYS A 83 -11.67 22.10 -7.49
N PRO A 84 -11.19 22.51 -6.31
CA PRO A 84 -10.15 21.78 -5.60
C PRO A 84 -10.61 20.38 -5.20
N ILE A 85 -9.65 19.48 -5.07
CA ILE A 85 -9.82 18.16 -4.46
C ILE A 85 -10.14 18.39 -2.97
N SER A 86 -11.14 17.71 -2.42
CA SER A 86 -11.43 17.78 -0.99
C SER A 86 -10.94 16.53 -0.28
N VAL A 87 -10.16 16.69 0.79
CA VAL A 87 -9.63 15.59 1.60
C VAL A 87 -10.25 15.65 2.99
N VAL A 88 -10.93 14.59 3.40
CA VAL A 88 -11.48 14.44 4.76
C VAL A 88 -10.74 13.34 5.51
N ILE A 89 -10.03 13.71 6.55
CA ILE A 89 -9.27 12.80 7.41
C ILE A 89 -10.06 12.57 8.71
N ALA A 90 -10.59 11.37 8.89
CA ALA A 90 -11.31 10.96 10.08
C ALA A 90 -10.52 9.92 10.89
N GLY A 91 -10.99 9.64 12.10
CA GLY A 91 -10.38 8.64 12.96
C GLY A 91 -10.47 8.97 14.44
N ARG A 92 -9.53 8.43 15.21
CA ARG A 92 -9.35 8.68 16.64
C ARG A 92 -7.91 9.12 16.92
N GLY A 93 -7.72 10.02 17.87
CA GLY A 93 -6.39 10.43 18.34
C GLY A 93 -6.45 10.94 19.78
N THR A 94 -5.42 10.65 20.55
CA THR A 94 -5.28 11.16 21.92
C THR A 94 -4.92 12.64 21.85
N ASN A 95 -5.86 13.51 22.21
CA ASN A 95 -5.69 14.96 22.10
C ASN A 95 -5.42 15.65 23.44
N LYS A 96 -5.42 14.88 24.54
CA LYS A 96 -5.13 15.39 25.88
C LYS A 96 -4.45 14.33 26.74
N VAL A 97 -3.38 14.72 27.42
CA VAL A 97 -2.64 13.90 28.37
C VAL A 97 -2.44 14.70 29.65
N GLY A 98 -3.14 14.32 30.74
CA GLY A 98 -3.24 15.18 31.92
C GLY A 98 -3.81 16.55 31.56
N ASP A 99 -3.04 17.61 31.78
CA ASP A 99 -3.43 18.99 31.42
C ASP A 99 -2.87 19.46 30.07
N GLU A 100 -2.04 18.65 29.40
CA GLU A 100 -1.43 19.03 28.12
C GLU A 100 -2.35 18.70 26.94
N GLU A 101 -2.59 19.68 26.07
CA GLU A 101 -3.34 19.51 24.84
C GLU A 101 -2.42 19.22 23.65
N ILE A 102 -2.79 18.21 22.85
CA ILE A 102 -2.09 17.81 21.64
C ILE A 102 -2.92 18.28 20.43
N PRO A 103 -2.34 19.07 19.50
CA PRO A 103 -3.08 19.64 18.39
C PRO A 103 -3.25 18.63 17.23
N VAL A 104 -3.92 17.50 17.50
CA VAL A 104 -4.07 16.35 16.59
C VAL A 104 -4.50 16.75 15.18
N ASN A 105 -5.58 17.51 15.05
CA ASN A 105 -6.09 17.92 13.73
C ASN A 105 -5.13 18.88 13.00
N LYS A 106 -4.33 19.69 13.72
CA LYS A 106 -3.32 20.56 13.11
C LYS A 106 -2.13 19.74 12.58
N ILE A 107 -1.70 18.74 13.35
CA ILE A 107 -0.63 17.81 12.93
C ILE A 107 -1.09 17.03 11.70
N ALA A 108 -2.32 16.51 11.72
CA ALA A 108 -2.87 15.76 10.60
C ALA A 108 -2.93 16.58 9.31
N LYS A 109 -3.46 17.82 9.36
CA LYS A 109 -3.50 18.70 8.17
C LYS A 109 -2.10 18.99 7.61
N ARG A 110 -1.13 19.25 8.48
CA ARG A 110 0.26 19.51 8.05
C ARG A 110 0.90 18.27 7.41
N ALA A 111 0.75 17.10 8.03
CA ALA A 111 1.30 15.85 7.52
C ALA A 111 0.68 15.47 6.18
N ALA A 112 -0.64 15.63 6.04
CA ALA A 112 -1.35 15.41 4.80
C ALA A 112 -0.90 16.35 3.67
N GLY A 113 -0.81 17.66 3.94
CA GLY A 113 -0.35 18.62 2.94
C GLY A 113 1.08 18.32 2.47
N LYS A 114 1.99 18.06 3.43
CA LYS A 114 3.37 17.68 3.12
C LYS A 114 3.44 16.40 2.28
N TYR A 115 2.66 15.38 2.61
CA TYR A 115 2.62 14.13 1.84
C TYR A 115 2.20 14.38 0.38
N LEU A 116 1.17 15.19 0.15
CA LEU A 116 0.73 15.54 -1.21
C LEU A 116 1.79 16.32 -1.98
N GLU A 117 2.43 17.32 -1.35
CA GLU A 117 3.51 18.11 -1.94
C GLU A 117 4.72 17.24 -2.34
N GLU A 118 5.03 16.21 -1.55
CA GLU A 118 6.13 15.27 -1.83
C GLU A 118 5.75 14.18 -2.84
N THR A 119 4.45 13.88 -3.01
CA THR A 119 3.99 12.75 -3.82
C THR A 119 3.57 13.16 -5.24
N ILE A 120 2.95 14.33 -5.44
CA ILE A 120 2.38 14.73 -6.74
C ILE A 120 3.05 16.01 -7.25
N ARG A 121 3.93 15.89 -8.25
CA ARG A 121 4.82 16.99 -8.68
C ARG A 121 4.10 18.23 -9.20
N PHE A 122 2.92 18.07 -9.79
CA PHE A 122 2.17 19.15 -10.46
C PHE A 122 0.90 19.55 -9.71
N LEU A 123 0.71 19.10 -8.47
CA LEU A 123 -0.41 19.49 -7.62
C LEU A 123 -0.01 20.66 -6.71
N ASP A 124 -0.61 21.83 -6.92
CA ASP A 124 -0.50 22.92 -5.95
C ASP A 124 -1.44 22.62 -4.78
N VAL A 125 -0.89 22.14 -3.66
CA VAL A 125 -1.68 21.76 -2.50
C VAL A 125 -2.40 22.94 -1.86
N GLN A 126 -1.87 24.16 -1.96
CA GLN A 126 -2.51 25.34 -1.36
C GLN A 126 -3.71 25.81 -2.19
N GLU A 127 -3.60 25.76 -3.52
CA GLU A 127 -4.63 26.26 -4.43
C GLU A 127 -5.61 25.17 -4.90
N ASN A 128 -5.19 23.90 -4.94
CA ASN A 128 -5.94 22.81 -5.56
C ASN A 128 -6.46 21.76 -4.56
N VAL A 129 -6.19 21.89 -3.26
CA VAL A 129 -6.63 20.91 -2.26
C VAL A 129 -7.21 21.57 -1.00
N GLU A 130 -8.38 21.12 -0.57
CA GLU A 130 -8.99 21.48 0.71
C GLU A 130 -8.86 20.34 1.71
N ILE A 131 -8.02 20.51 2.74
CA ILE A 131 -7.80 19.48 3.76
C ILE A 131 -8.63 19.76 5.02
N ASP A 132 -9.63 18.92 5.26
CA ASP A 132 -10.43 18.88 6.46
C ASP A 132 -10.04 17.69 7.35
N SER A 133 -9.79 17.96 8.63
CA SER A 133 -9.41 16.94 9.61
C SER A 133 -10.44 16.93 10.72
N ARG A 134 -11.09 15.77 10.88
CA ARG A 134 -12.18 15.48 11.81
C ARG A 134 -11.81 14.32 12.73
N ILE A 135 -10.55 14.25 13.14
CA ILE A 135 -10.07 13.20 14.03
C ILE A 135 -10.70 13.42 15.42
N GLY A 136 -11.43 12.41 15.88
CA GLY A 136 -12.11 12.43 17.16
C GLY A 136 -11.14 12.34 18.34
N SER A 137 -11.45 13.10 19.38
CA SER A 137 -10.67 13.21 20.61
C SER A 137 -10.77 11.97 21.52
N GLY A 138 -9.69 11.74 22.27
CA GLY A 138 -9.63 10.85 23.43
C GLY A 138 -8.65 11.43 24.46
N SER A 139 -8.95 11.24 25.74
CA SER A 139 -8.10 11.67 26.86
C SER A 139 -7.48 10.46 27.55
N VAL A 140 -6.23 10.59 27.99
CA VAL A 140 -5.52 9.56 28.76
C VAL A 140 -4.86 10.20 29.98
N ASP A 141 -4.87 9.52 31.11
CA ASP A 141 -4.17 9.98 32.32
C ASP A 141 -2.66 9.81 32.16
N LEU A 142 -1.88 10.78 32.68
CA LEU A 142 -0.40 10.74 32.61
C LEU A 142 0.19 9.45 33.19
N ARG A 143 -0.41 8.93 34.28
CA ARG A 143 0.03 7.67 34.90
C ARG A 143 -0.11 6.50 33.94
N ASP A 144 -1.24 6.38 33.25
CA ASP A 144 -1.52 5.33 32.27
C ASP A 144 -0.59 5.37 31.05
N VAL A 145 0.06 6.50 30.78
CA VAL A 145 1.08 6.62 29.73
C VAL A 145 2.40 6.00 30.18
N PHE A 146 2.83 6.26 31.42
CA PHE A 146 4.12 5.82 31.96
C PHE A 146 4.10 4.42 32.58
N GLU A 147 2.92 3.88 32.92
CA GLU A 147 2.75 2.54 33.50
C GLU A 147 2.61 1.42 32.45
N ARG A 148 2.69 1.74 31.15
CA ARG A 148 2.64 0.73 30.07
C ARG A 148 3.96 -0.03 29.98
N GLU A 149 4.02 -1.19 30.63
CA GLU A 149 5.12 -2.13 30.49
C GLU A 149 4.68 -3.43 29.77
N GLY A 150 5.61 -4.05 29.05
CA GLY A 150 5.42 -5.34 28.39
C GLY A 150 4.92 -5.28 26.94
N VAL A 151 4.54 -6.44 26.41
CA VAL A 151 4.00 -6.56 25.05
C VAL A 151 2.55 -6.04 25.04
N PRO A 152 2.20 -5.11 24.13
CA PRO A 152 0.87 -4.54 24.12
C PRO A 152 -0.20 -5.59 23.78
N SER A 153 -1.36 -5.44 24.39
CA SER A 153 -2.54 -6.23 24.01
C SER A 153 -3.13 -5.74 22.70
N SER A 154 -3.57 -6.69 21.86
CA SER A 154 -4.32 -6.44 20.63
C SER A 154 -5.55 -5.57 20.88
N ASN A 155 -5.72 -4.55 20.04
CA ASN A 155 -6.88 -3.66 20.08
C ASN A 155 -8.15 -4.26 19.45
N ASP A 156 -8.01 -5.36 18.69
CA ASP A 156 -9.10 -5.95 17.91
C ASP A 156 -8.93 -7.46 17.71
N THR A 157 -9.92 -8.10 17.10
CA THR A 157 -9.88 -9.47 16.59
C THR A 157 -9.84 -9.42 15.06
N SER A 158 -8.64 -9.17 14.52
CA SER A 158 -8.36 -9.06 13.09
C SER A 158 -7.45 -10.17 12.57
N ILE A 159 -7.33 -10.23 11.24
CA ILE A 159 -6.50 -11.19 10.51
C ILE A 159 -5.46 -10.44 9.68
N GLY A 160 -4.20 -10.88 9.76
CA GLY A 160 -3.15 -10.54 8.80
C GLY A 160 -2.89 -11.71 7.86
N ILE A 161 -2.70 -11.44 6.57
CA ILE A 161 -2.39 -12.46 5.56
C ILE A 161 -1.30 -11.92 4.65
N ALA A 162 -0.29 -12.74 4.40
CA ALA A 162 0.70 -12.50 3.36
C ALA A 162 1.17 -13.83 2.76
N TYR A 163 1.96 -13.71 1.70
CA TYR A 163 2.53 -14.83 0.99
C TYR A 163 3.87 -14.43 0.35
N ALA A 164 4.64 -15.43 -0.04
CA ALA A 164 5.87 -15.28 -0.79
C ALA A 164 6.22 -16.61 -1.50
N PRO A 165 7.05 -16.59 -2.55
CA PRO A 165 7.49 -15.41 -3.28
C PRO A 165 6.35 -14.81 -4.13
N LEU A 166 6.59 -13.63 -4.68
CA LEU A 166 5.75 -13.09 -5.75
C LEU A 166 5.92 -13.92 -7.03
N SER A 167 4.83 -14.13 -7.76
CA SER A 167 4.82 -14.71 -9.11
C SER A 167 5.49 -13.76 -10.11
N GLU A 168 5.79 -14.25 -11.30
CA GLU A 168 6.28 -13.42 -12.41
C GLU A 168 5.27 -12.32 -12.77
N THR A 169 3.97 -12.64 -12.83
CA THR A 169 2.91 -11.65 -13.11
C THR A 169 2.85 -10.58 -12.03
N GLU A 170 2.94 -10.98 -10.75
CA GLU A 170 2.95 -10.06 -9.61
C GLU A 170 4.19 -9.16 -9.61
N LYS A 171 5.37 -9.72 -9.89
CA LYS A 171 6.62 -8.96 -10.04
C LYS A 171 6.52 -7.97 -11.19
N LEU A 172 5.97 -8.37 -12.33
CA LEU A 172 5.81 -7.53 -13.50
C LEU A 172 4.91 -6.32 -13.21
N VAL A 173 3.76 -6.55 -12.57
CA VAL A 173 2.82 -5.49 -12.20
C VAL A 173 3.45 -4.52 -11.20
N LEU A 174 4.09 -5.05 -10.14
CA LEU A 174 4.74 -4.23 -9.12
C LEU A 174 5.86 -3.38 -9.74
N LYS A 175 6.78 -4.02 -10.47
CA LYS A 175 7.94 -3.37 -11.06
C LYS A 175 7.55 -2.35 -12.12
N THR A 176 6.52 -2.61 -12.91
CA THR A 176 6.04 -1.67 -13.94
C THR A 176 5.57 -0.36 -13.30
N GLU A 177 4.80 -0.41 -12.22
CA GLU A 177 4.37 0.80 -11.51
C GLU A 177 5.56 1.51 -10.85
N GLU A 178 6.42 0.77 -10.14
CA GLU A 178 7.58 1.33 -9.44
C GLU A 178 8.57 1.99 -10.40
N ASP A 179 8.86 1.37 -11.53
CA ASP A 179 9.78 1.92 -12.53
C ASP A 179 9.17 3.16 -13.20
N LEU A 180 7.87 3.15 -13.54
CA LEU A 180 7.19 4.31 -14.15
C LEU A 180 7.05 5.50 -13.19
N ASN A 181 6.94 5.24 -11.89
CA ASN A 181 6.92 6.27 -10.84
C ASN A 181 8.29 6.58 -10.23
N SER A 182 9.36 5.94 -10.68
CA SER A 182 10.71 6.24 -10.21
C SER A 182 11.18 7.62 -10.67
N GLU A 183 11.97 8.30 -9.82
CA GLU A 183 12.61 9.59 -10.15
C GLU A 183 13.39 9.54 -11.47
N LYS A 184 14.05 8.42 -11.77
CA LYS A 184 14.79 8.22 -13.01
C LYS A 184 13.85 8.30 -14.22
N THR A 185 12.74 7.58 -14.19
CA THR A 185 11.79 7.56 -15.30
C THR A 185 11.03 8.88 -15.41
N LYS A 186 10.64 9.50 -14.29
CA LYS A 186 10.07 10.85 -14.29
C LYS A 186 11.03 11.91 -14.84
N GLY A 187 12.34 11.76 -14.64
CA GLY A 187 13.34 12.63 -15.25
C GLY A 187 13.49 12.45 -16.76
N ASN A 188 13.38 11.21 -17.24
CA ASN A 188 13.47 10.88 -18.68
C ASN A 188 12.16 11.14 -19.44
N PHE A 189 11.02 10.95 -18.77
CA PHE A 189 9.67 11.17 -19.28
C PHE A 189 8.89 12.10 -18.32
N PRO A 190 9.23 13.40 -18.27
CA PRO A 190 8.56 14.37 -17.40
C PRO A 190 7.02 14.40 -17.50
N PRO A 191 6.40 14.23 -18.68
CA PRO A 191 4.95 14.25 -18.80
C PRO A 191 4.22 13.05 -18.16
N ILE A 192 4.90 12.00 -17.69
CA ILE A 192 4.22 10.90 -16.98
C ILE A 192 3.78 11.40 -15.60
N GLY A 193 2.48 11.46 -15.32
CA GLY A 193 1.91 11.75 -14.01
C GLY A 193 2.06 10.59 -13.03
N GLU A 194 1.69 10.82 -11.77
CA GLU A 194 1.87 9.85 -10.68
C GLU A 194 0.72 8.84 -10.56
N ASP A 195 -0.46 9.18 -11.09
CA ASP A 195 -1.59 8.26 -11.17
C ASP A 195 -1.39 7.25 -12.30
N ILE A 196 -0.89 6.08 -11.87
CA ILE A 196 -0.61 4.94 -12.71
C ILE A 196 -1.35 3.74 -12.13
N LYS A 197 -2.21 3.10 -12.91
CA LYS A 197 -2.82 1.83 -12.54
C LYS A 197 -2.36 0.76 -13.51
N VAL A 198 -1.74 -0.29 -12.97
CA VAL A 198 -1.25 -1.43 -13.73
C VAL A 198 -2.17 -2.62 -13.44
N MET A 199 -2.65 -3.28 -14.49
CA MET A 199 -3.44 -4.49 -14.39
C MET A 199 -2.87 -5.53 -15.36
N ALA A 200 -2.61 -6.73 -14.86
CA ALA A 200 -2.20 -7.86 -15.67
C ALA A 200 -3.22 -8.98 -15.57
N GLN A 201 -3.53 -9.57 -16.72
CA GLN A 201 -4.17 -10.87 -16.81
C GLN A 201 -3.17 -11.82 -17.46
N ARG A 202 -2.74 -12.85 -16.75
CA ARG A 202 -2.05 -13.98 -17.35
C ARG A 202 -3.06 -15.06 -17.71
N GLU A 203 -3.05 -15.51 -18.96
CA GLU A 203 -3.75 -16.70 -19.42
C GLU A 203 -2.70 -17.71 -19.96
N ASN A 204 -2.51 -18.80 -19.23
CA ASN A 204 -1.45 -19.78 -19.43
C ASN A 204 -0.06 -19.10 -19.40
N ASP A 205 0.61 -19.01 -20.54
CA ASP A 205 1.91 -18.38 -20.74
C ASP A 205 1.83 -16.97 -21.35
N HIS A 206 0.64 -16.45 -21.64
CA HIS A 206 0.44 -15.13 -22.22
C HIS A 206 0.03 -14.11 -21.16
N ILE A 207 0.59 -12.90 -21.18
CA ILE A 207 0.22 -11.81 -20.26
C ILE A 207 -0.29 -10.61 -21.03
N ASP A 208 -1.53 -10.21 -20.76
CA ASP A 208 -2.09 -8.93 -21.17
C ASP A 208 -1.86 -7.91 -20.04
N LEU A 209 -1.00 -6.93 -20.29
CA LEU A 209 -0.63 -5.87 -19.34
C LEU A 209 -1.27 -4.54 -19.76
N THR A 210 -2.31 -4.13 -19.04
CA THR A 210 -2.99 -2.84 -19.23
C THR A 210 -2.47 -1.83 -18.23
N VAL A 211 -2.03 -0.67 -18.72
CA VAL A 211 -1.52 0.43 -17.90
C VAL A 211 -2.30 1.71 -18.20
N ALA A 212 -3.02 2.22 -17.21
CA ALA A 212 -3.63 3.53 -17.24
C ALA A 212 -2.68 4.54 -16.58
N ILE A 213 -2.32 5.61 -17.28
CA ILE A 213 -1.28 6.56 -16.90
C ILE A 213 -1.83 7.96 -17.17
N ALA A 214 -2.02 8.74 -16.11
CA ALA A 214 -2.26 10.16 -16.23
C ALA A 214 -1.01 10.84 -16.84
N THR A 215 -1.22 11.79 -17.75
CA THR A 215 -0.13 12.60 -18.31
C THR A 215 -0.29 14.07 -17.94
N ILE A 216 0.83 14.80 -17.82
CA ILE A 216 0.85 16.21 -17.42
C ILE A 216 0.58 17.10 -18.63
N SER A 217 -0.62 17.69 -18.68
CA SER A 217 -1.12 18.47 -19.82
C SER A 217 -0.25 19.69 -20.14
N SER A 218 0.34 20.33 -19.13
CA SER A 218 1.25 21.48 -19.32
C SER A 218 2.56 21.14 -20.03
N LEU A 219 2.91 19.85 -20.09
CA LEU A 219 4.13 19.35 -20.73
C LEU A 219 3.87 18.70 -22.09
N LEU A 220 2.62 18.70 -22.56
CA LEU A 220 2.21 18.16 -23.85
C LEU A 220 1.84 19.30 -24.80
N ASP A 221 2.40 19.28 -26.00
CA ASP A 221 2.19 20.34 -27.00
C ASP A 221 0.84 20.24 -27.72
N ASP A 222 0.45 19.01 -28.04
CA ASP A 222 -0.71 18.64 -28.84
C ASP A 222 -0.97 17.13 -28.74
N LEU A 223 -1.98 16.66 -29.49
CA LEU A 223 -2.38 15.26 -29.54
C LEU A 223 -1.28 14.36 -30.12
N ASP A 224 -0.53 14.83 -31.12
CA ASP A 224 0.54 14.03 -31.75
C ASP A 224 1.68 13.78 -30.75
N HIS A 225 2.04 14.79 -29.94
CA HIS A 225 2.99 14.62 -28.84
C HIS A 225 2.47 13.58 -27.82
N TYR A 226 1.21 13.65 -27.39
CA TYR A 226 0.62 12.64 -26.48
C TYR A 226 0.68 11.22 -27.05
N LEU A 227 0.32 11.04 -28.33
CA LEU A 227 0.34 9.73 -28.98
C LEU A 227 1.76 9.18 -29.12
N SER A 228 2.72 10.04 -29.48
CA SER A 228 4.14 9.65 -29.55
C SER A 228 4.67 9.22 -28.18
N LEU A 229 4.37 9.99 -27.12
CA LEU A 229 4.73 9.65 -25.76
C LEU A 229 4.14 8.30 -25.33
N LYS A 230 2.87 8.04 -25.68
CA LYS A 230 2.20 6.77 -25.38
C LYS A 230 2.88 5.58 -26.05
N GLU A 231 3.38 5.73 -27.27
CA GLU A 231 4.18 4.70 -27.95
C GLU A 231 5.52 4.48 -27.24
N GLU A 232 6.25 5.55 -26.90
CA GLU A 232 7.52 5.48 -26.18
C GLU A 232 7.38 4.79 -24.81
N ILE A 233 6.30 5.12 -24.07
CA ILE A 233 5.97 4.47 -22.80
C ILE A 233 5.67 2.98 -23.01
N SER A 234 4.92 2.63 -24.07
CA SER A 234 4.61 1.24 -24.38
C SER A 234 5.89 0.43 -24.64
N ASP A 235 6.84 0.99 -25.39
CA ASP A 235 8.14 0.37 -25.63
C ASP A 235 9.00 0.26 -24.36
N TYR A 236 8.96 1.30 -23.51
CA TYR A 236 9.63 1.26 -22.21
C TYR A 236 9.09 0.14 -21.31
N ILE A 237 7.76 -0.02 -21.23
CA ILE A 237 7.11 -1.09 -20.46
C ILE A 237 7.44 -2.48 -21.04
N ARG A 238 7.52 -2.62 -22.37
CA ARG A 238 8.01 -3.87 -23.00
C ARG A 238 9.43 -4.19 -22.58
N GLY A 239 10.29 -3.18 -22.44
CA GLY A 239 11.63 -3.33 -21.88
C GLY A 239 11.61 -3.89 -20.45
N ILE A 240 10.76 -3.34 -19.58
CA ILE A 240 10.57 -3.84 -18.21
C ILE A 240 10.09 -5.29 -18.22
N ALA A 241 9.13 -5.63 -19.09
CA ALA A 241 8.58 -6.97 -19.19
C ALA A 241 9.65 -8.03 -19.53
N ASN A 242 10.52 -7.72 -20.50
CA ASN A 242 11.63 -8.59 -20.90
C ASN A 242 12.67 -8.82 -19.79
N ASP A 243 12.79 -7.91 -18.83
CA ASP A 243 13.69 -8.06 -17.68
C ASP A 243 13.07 -8.94 -16.57
N VAL A 244 11.75 -9.20 -16.61
CA VAL A 244 11.01 -9.89 -15.53
C VAL A 244 10.58 -11.31 -15.91
N THR A 245 10.18 -11.55 -17.15
CA THR A 245 9.62 -12.84 -17.58
C THR A 245 9.92 -13.13 -19.05
N ASP A 246 10.09 -14.41 -19.36
CA ASP A 246 10.20 -14.93 -20.74
C ASP A 246 8.84 -15.15 -21.41
N LYS A 247 7.74 -15.00 -20.66
CA LYS A 247 6.36 -15.13 -21.16
C LYS A 247 6.06 -14.01 -22.16
N PRO A 248 5.36 -14.29 -23.28
CA PRO A 248 4.89 -13.23 -24.17
C PRO A 248 3.97 -12.22 -23.46
N VAL A 249 4.35 -10.94 -23.49
CA VAL A 249 3.57 -9.85 -22.87
C VAL A 249 3.04 -8.89 -23.95
N VAL A 250 1.72 -8.65 -23.94
CA VAL A 250 1.07 -7.60 -24.74
C VAL A 250 0.80 -6.40 -23.84
N VAL A 251 1.33 -5.25 -24.23
CA VAL A 251 1.20 -4.01 -23.47
C VAL A 251 0.12 -3.12 -24.08
N HIS A 252 -0.83 -2.70 -23.26
CA HIS A 252 -1.86 -1.73 -23.59
C HIS A 252 -1.73 -0.50 -22.70
N VAL A 253 -1.60 0.69 -23.28
CA VAL A 253 -1.54 1.94 -22.52
C VAL A 253 -2.82 2.73 -22.80
N ASN A 254 -3.44 3.30 -21.76
CA ASN A 254 -4.60 4.21 -21.85
C ASN A 254 -5.66 3.72 -22.86
N THR A 255 -6.25 2.55 -22.59
CA THR A 255 -7.18 1.88 -23.51
C THR A 255 -8.52 2.60 -23.69
N ALA A 256 -8.81 3.58 -22.83
CA ALA A 256 -10.00 4.42 -22.92
C ALA A 256 -9.84 5.67 -23.82
N ASP A 257 -8.66 5.87 -24.41
CA ASP A 257 -8.45 6.99 -25.33
C ASP A 257 -9.30 6.83 -26.60
N GLU A 258 -9.90 7.93 -27.06
CA GLU A 258 -10.55 8.07 -28.36
C GLU A 258 -9.96 9.29 -29.09
N PRO A 259 -8.76 9.17 -29.70
CA PRO A 259 -8.02 10.30 -30.28
C PRO A 259 -8.80 11.06 -31.36
N ASP A 260 -9.60 10.37 -32.17
CA ASP A 260 -10.46 10.97 -33.21
C ASP A 260 -11.52 11.92 -32.63
N GLN A 261 -11.84 11.76 -31.34
CA GLN A 261 -12.77 12.62 -30.59
C GLN A 261 -12.03 13.58 -29.65
N GLY A 262 -10.69 13.58 -29.65
CA GLY A 262 -9.86 14.36 -28.74
C GLY A 262 -9.90 13.88 -27.28
N VAL A 263 -10.41 12.67 -27.03
CA VAL A 263 -10.47 12.09 -25.67
C VAL A 263 -9.17 11.37 -25.40
N VAL A 264 -8.36 11.91 -24.49
CA VAL A 264 -7.08 11.33 -24.07
C VAL A 264 -6.88 11.50 -22.57
N TYR A 265 -6.08 10.64 -21.95
CA TYR A 265 -5.82 10.71 -20.51
C TYR A 265 -4.70 11.70 -20.16
N HIS A 266 -4.99 13.00 -20.29
CA HIS A 266 -4.17 14.08 -19.74
C HIS A 266 -4.82 14.73 -18.53
N THR A 267 -4.01 15.33 -17.68
CA THR A 267 -4.37 15.91 -16.37
C THR A 267 -3.51 17.14 -16.11
N VAL A 268 -4.04 18.12 -15.39
CA VAL A 268 -3.30 19.31 -14.94
C VAL A 268 -2.25 18.93 -13.89
N THR A 269 -2.61 18.06 -12.95
CA THR A 269 -1.86 17.79 -11.72
C THR A 269 -1.12 16.46 -11.72
N GLY A 270 -1.46 15.52 -12.60
CA GLY A 270 -0.91 14.16 -12.61
C GLY A 270 -1.72 13.12 -11.84
N THR A 271 -2.90 13.49 -11.32
CA THR A 271 -3.84 12.56 -10.67
C THR A 271 -5.27 12.71 -11.19
N SER A 272 -5.98 11.59 -11.38
CA SER A 272 -7.42 11.59 -11.73
C SER A 272 -8.30 12.22 -10.66
N ALA A 273 -7.82 12.39 -9.42
CA ALA A 273 -8.56 13.04 -8.35
C ALA A 273 -9.00 14.47 -8.73
N GLU A 274 -8.28 15.14 -9.63
CA GLU A 274 -8.69 16.47 -10.11
C GLU A 274 -9.96 16.44 -10.98
N HIS A 275 -10.36 15.27 -11.49
CA HIS A 275 -11.41 15.08 -12.50
C HIS A 275 -12.65 14.32 -12.00
N GLY A 276 -12.81 14.20 -10.67
CA GLY A 276 -14.00 13.61 -10.07
C GLY A 276 -13.82 12.19 -9.57
N ASP A 277 -12.64 11.59 -9.73
CA ASP A 277 -12.35 10.28 -9.14
C ASP A 277 -12.10 10.41 -7.63
N ASP A 278 -12.88 9.67 -6.85
CA ASP A 278 -12.79 9.61 -5.40
C ASP A 278 -11.80 8.53 -4.94
N GLY A 279 -11.26 8.68 -3.74
CA GLY A 279 -10.32 7.73 -3.14
C GLY A 279 -10.62 7.46 -1.68
N MET A 280 -10.40 6.23 -1.21
CA MET A 280 -10.59 5.88 0.19
C MET A 280 -9.53 4.93 0.74
N THR A 281 -9.15 5.12 1.99
CA THR A 281 -8.23 4.22 2.71
C THR A 281 -8.71 2.76 2.65
N GLY A 282 -7.80 1.85 2.36
CA GLY A 282 -8.05 0.42 2.32
C GLY A 282 -8.71 -0.09 1.04
N ARG A 283 -9.00 0.78 0.07
CA ARG A 283 -9.56 0.42 -1.25
C ARG A 283 -8.48 0.20 -2.32
N GLY A 284 -7.23 0.42 -1.95
CA GLY A 284 -6.06 0.16 -2.76
C GLY A 284 -5.45 -1.23 -2.54
N ASN A 285 -4.15 -1.27 -2.73
CA ASN A 285 -3.28 -2.42 -2.62
C ASN A 285 -3.22 -3.01 -1.20
N ARG A 286 -2.66 -4.22 -1.07
CA ARG A 286 -2.34 -4.84 0.22
C ARG A 286 -0.90 -4.50 0.65
N VAL A 287 -0.46 -4.96 1.81
CA VAL A 287 0.88 -4.64 2.35
C VAL A 287 2.06 -5.11 1.47
N ASN A 288 1.82 -5.95 0.48
CA ASN A 288 2.82 -6.36 -0.52
C ASN A 288 2.83 -5.45 -1.77
N GLY A 289 2.01 -4.39 -1.80
CA GLY A 289 1.93 -3.48 -2.94
C GLY A 289 0.91 -3.88 -4.02
N LEU A 290 0.18 -4.98 -3.85
CA LEU A 290 -0.63 -5.57 -4.93
C LEU A 290 -2.08 -5.87 -4.50
N ILE A 291 -2.94 -6.00 -5.49
CA ILE A 291 -4.27 -6.60 -5.41
C ILE A 291 -4.23 -7.88 -6.24
N THR A 292 -4.35 -9.02 -5.57
CA THR A 292 -4.07 -10.33 -6.17
C THR A 292 -5.28 -11.24 -6.07
N PHE A 293 -6.04 -11.34 -7.15
CA PHE A 293 -7.31 -12.08 -7.18
C PHE A 293 -7.13 -13.55 -6.80
N ASP A 294 -5.99 -14.11 -7.21
CA ASP A 294 -5.68 -15.52 -7.03
C ASP A 294 -4.90 -15.81 -5.74
N ARG A 295 -4.71 -14.84 -4.84
CA ARG A 295 -4.09 -15.08 -3.52
C ARG A 295 -5.07 -14.73 -2.39
N PRO A 296 -5.04 -15.42 -1.24
CA PRO A 296 -5.78 -15.00 -0.06
C PRO A 296 -5.27 -13.63 0.42
N MET A 297 -6.18 -12.71 0.71
CA MET A 297 -5.86 -11.36 1.16
C MET A 297 -6.62 -11.02 2.45
N SER A 298 -6.02 -10.18 3.29
CA SER A 298 -6.75 -9.51 4.36
C SER A 298 -7.45 -8.27 3.83
N LEU A 299 -8.70 -8.06 4.26
CA LEU A 299 -9.45 -6.84 4.00
C LEU A 299 -9.08 -5.69 4.96
N GLU A 300 -8.23 -5.97 5.95
CA GLU A 300 -7.73 -4.94 6.86
C GLU A 300 -6.90 -3.90 6.10
N ALA A 301 -7.34 -2.65 6.12
CA ALA A 301 -6.52 -1.52 5.69
C ALA A 301 -5.34 -1.36 6.66
N SER A 302 -4.09 -1.42 6.18
CA SER A 302 -2.93 -1.28 7.08
C SER A 302 -2.55 0.18 7.33
N ALA A 303 -2.76 1.04 6.32
CA ALA A 303 -2.45 2.46 6.39
C ALA A 303 -3.25 3.19 7.48
N GLY A 304 -2.58 4.05 8.24
CA GLY A 304 -3.20 4.91 9.25
C GLY A 304 -3.53 4.25 10.59
N LYS A 305 -3.45 2.92 10.68
CA LYS A 305 -3.63 2.19 11.93
C LYS A 305 -2.43 2.39 12.87
N ASN A 306 -2.70 2.35 14.18
CA ASN A 306 -1.68 2.47 15.22
C ASN A 306 -0.58 1.41 15.06
N PRO A 307 0.71 1.78 15.04
CA PRO A 307 1.80 0.83 14.87
C PRO A 307 2.17 0.05 16.14
N VAL A 308 1.54 0.31 17.30
CA VAL A 308 1.88 -0.36 18.57
C VAL A 308 1.05 -1.61 18.79
N ASN A 309 -0.26 -1.53 18.60
CA ASN A 309 -1.17 -2.59 19.03
C ASN A 309 -2.29 -2.92 18.03
N HIS A 310 -2.31 -2.27 16.86
CA HIS A 310 -3.30 -2.60 15.85
C HIS A 310 -2.85 -3.77 14.99
N VAL A 311 -3.34 -4.95 15.35
CA VAL A 311 -3.06 -6.23 14.69
C VAL A 311 -3.47 -6.26 13.21
N GLY A 312 -4.50 -5.53 12.79
CA GLY A 312 -4.83 -5.39 11.35
C GLY A 312 -3.66 -4.83 10.52
N LYS A 313 -2.77 -4.03 11.11
CA LYS A 313 -1.53 -3.56 10.47
C LYS A 313 -0.37 -4.50 10.79
N LEU A 314 -0.13 -4.74 12.07
CA LEU A 314 1.04 -5.49 12.55
C LEU A 314 1.07 -6.92 12.04
N TYR A 315 -0.08 -7.60 11.97
CA TYR A 315 -0.12 -9.00 11.53
C TYR A 315 0.00 -9.14 10.01
N ASN A 316 -0.43 -8.14 9.24
CA ASN A 316 -0.15 -8.15 7.79
C ASN A 316 1.36 -7.95 7.54
N LEU A 317 2.00 -7.01 8.25
CA LEU A 317 3.45 -6.81 8.17
C LEU A 317 4.23 -8.03 8.68
N LEU A 318 3.89 -8.56 9.85
CA LEU A 318 4.48 -9.76 10.42
C LEU A 318 4.35 -10.95 9.46
N ALA A 319 3.15 -11.20 8.93
CA ALA A 319 2.93 -12.28 7.99
C ALA A 319 3.82 -12.13 6.74
N ARG A 320 4.02 -10.89 6.25
CA ARG A 320 4.87 -10.62 5.11
C ARG A 320 6.32 -10.97 5.40
N GLU A 321 6.86 -10.57 6.55
CA GLU A 321 8.25 -10.88 6.90
C GLU A 321 8.50 -12.38 7.07
N ILE A 322 7.58 -13.07 7.76
CA ILE A 322 7.64 -14.53 7.91
C ILE A 322 7.56 -15.20 6.55
N ALA A 323 6.63 -14.78 5.68
CA ALA A 323 6.50 -15.37 4.36
C ALA A 323 7.80 -15.19 3.55
N GLN A 324 8.38 -14.00 3.56
CA GLN A 324 9.65 -13.70 2.87
C GLN A 324 10.78 -14.59 3.38
N GLU A 325 11.06 -14.61 4.69
CA GLU A 325 12.17 -15.43 5.25
C GLU A 325 11.92 -16.94 5.07
N VAL A 326 10.67 -17.41 5.16
CA VAL A 326 10.33 -18.84 4.91
C VAL A 326 10.44 -19.21 3.42
N SER A 327 10.12 -18.30 2.50
CA SER A 327 10.25 -18.57 1.05
C SER A 327 11.69 -18.70 0.58
N GLU A 328 12.67 -18.30 1.40
CA GLU A 328 14.10 -18.45 1.13
C GLU A 328 14.65 -19.82 1.56
N LEU A 329 13.85 -20.65 2.25
CA LEU A 329 14.24 -22.02 2.60
C LEU A 329 14.27 -22.92 1.36
N GLU A 330 15.34 -23.72 1.23
CA GLU A 330 15.46 -24.72 0.18
C GLU A 330 14.29 -25.72 0.24
N GLY A 331 13.63 -25.96 -0.90
CA GLY A 331 12.47 -26.84 -0.97
C GLY A 331 11.12 -26.18 -0.71
N VAL A 332 11.06 -24.85 -0.52
CA VAL A 332 9.80 -24.08 -0.47
C VAL A 332 9.56 -23.40 -1.81
N GLU A 333 8.50 -23.82 -2.51
CA GLU A 333 8.05 -23.17 -3.74
C GLU A 333 7.19 -21.93 -3.45
N GLU A 334 6.28 -22.04 -2.47
CA GLU A 334 5.36 -20.98 -2.07
C GLU A 334 4.94 -21.13 -0.61
N VAL A 335 4.69 -20.02 0.08
CA VAL A 335 4.20 -20.00 1.46
C VAL A 335 3.10 -18.96 1.64
N PHE A 336 2.10 -19.31 2.44
CA PHE A 336 1.10 -18.36 2.96
C PHE A 336 1.14 -18.31 4.47
N VAL A 337 1.15 -17.11 5.02
CA VAL A 337 1.13 -16.87 6.46
C VAL A 337 -0.17 -16.17 6.83
N ARG A 338 -0.88 -16.72 7.82
CA ARG A 338 -2.14 -16.18 8.33
C ARG A 338 -2.06 -16.04 9.84
N ALA A 339 -2.14 -14.82 10.32
CA ALA A 339 -2.12 -14.52 11.74
C ALA A 339 -3.50 -14.03 12.18
N LEU A 340 -4.12 -14.73 13.13
CA LEU A 340 -5.38 -14.36 13.74
C LEU A 340 -5.12 -13.87 15.16
N SER A 341 -5.59 -12.67 15.47
CA SER A 341 -5.57 -12.12 16.82
C SER A 341 -6.84 -12.48 17.59
N GLN A 342 -6.82 -12.21 18.89
CA GLN A 342 -8.02 -12.09 19.71
C GLN A 342 -7.86 -10.83 20.55
N ILE A 343 -8.88 -9.97 20.56
CA ILE A 343 -8.85 -8.71 21.30
C ILE A 343 -8.45 -8.93 22.76
N GLY A 344 -7.54 -8.09 23.27
CA GLY A 344 -7.01 -8.16 24.63
C GLY A 344 -5.84 -9.14 24.84
N GLN A 345 -5.55 -10.03 23.88
CA GLN A 345 -4.36 -10.90 23.96
C GLN A 345 -3.09 -10.15 23.54
N PRO A 346 -1.91 -10.47 24.11
CA PRO A 346 -0.63 -9.92 23.66
C PRO A 346 -0.40 -10.12 22.15
N ILE A 347 0.13 -9.11 21.47
CA ILE A 347 0.35 -9.17 20.00
C ILE A 347 1.42 -10.17 19.57
N ASP A 348 2.31 -10.60 20.47
CA ASP A 348 3.28 -11.67 20.23
C ASP A 348 2.67 -13.08 20.44
N GLN A 349 1.39 -13.16 20.83
CA GLN A 349 0.67 -14.40 21.09
C GLN A 349 -0.61 -14.47 20.26
N PRO A 350 -0.52 -14.56 18.91
CA PRO A 350 -1.68 -14.69 18.05
C PRO A 350 -2.49 -15.93 18.42
N ARG A 351 -3.81 -15.84 18.35
CA ARG A 351 -4.71 -16.99 18.59
C ARG A 351 -4.33 -18.18 17.71
N VAL A 352 -3.98 -17.90 16.45
CA VAL A 352 -3.42 -18.85 15.50
C VAL A 352 -2.42 -18.11 14.61
N LEU A 353 -1.25 -18.70 14.40
CA LEU A 353 -0.35 -18.37 13.31
C LEU A 353 -0.24 -19.59 12.39
N ASN A 354 -0.95 -19.56 11.26
CA ASN A 354 -0.99 -20.66 10.30
C ASN A 354 -0.06 -20.38 9.14
N ILE A 355 0.87 -21.29 8.89
CA ILE A 355 1.86 -21.22 7.83
C ILE A 355 1.62 -22.40 6.90
N ARG A 356 1.19 -22.12 5.68
CA ARG A 356 0.89 -23.13 4.67
C ARG A 356 2.02 -23.18 3.67
N LEU A 357 2.72 -24.30 3.66
CA LEU A 357 3.83 -24.53 2.74
C LEU A 357 3.37 -25.27 1.49
N PHE A 358 3.90 -24.84 0.36
CA PHE A 358 3.88 -25.55 -0.92
C PHE A 358 5.32 -25.99 -1.14
N PRO A 359 5.64 -27.23 -0.77
CA PRO A 359 6.99 -27.73 -0.94
C PRO A 359 7.25 -28.06 -2.42
N GLU A 360 8.50 -27.98 -2.84
CA GLU A 360 8.95 -28.50 -4.13
C GLU A 360 8.65 -30.00 -4.26
N GLU A 361 8.62 -30.49 -5.50
CA GLU A 361 8.33 -31.90 -5.78
C GLU A 361 9.30 -32.84 -5.03
N GLY A 362 8.74 -33.73 -4.21
CA GLY A 362 9.50 -34.70 -3.42
C GLY A 362 9.91 -34.22 -2.03
N VAL A 363 9.75 -32.93 -1.70
CA VAL A 363 10.01 -32.37 -0.37
C VAL A 363 8.80 -32.56 0.54
N LYS A 364 9.02 -32.98 1.78
CA LYS A 364 7.93 -33.12 2.77
C LYS A 364 7.92 -31.91 3.70
N VAL A 365 6.72 -31.38 3.95
CA VAL A 365 6.50 -30.29 4.93
C VAL A 365 7.12 -30.57 6.30
N LYS A 366 7.13 -31.84 6.73
CA LYS A 366 7.74 -32.25 8.01
C LYS A 366 9.24 -31.94 8.09
N ASP A 367 9.93 -31.95 6.95
CA ASP A 367 11.37 -31.67 6.90
C ASP A 367 11.65 -30.16 7.00
N LEU A 368 10.66 -29.31 6.67
CA LEU A 368 10.72 -27.84 6.73
C LEU A 368 10.10 -27.25 8.01
N GLU A 369 9.34 -28.06 8.76
CA GLU A 369 8.50 -27.63 9.89
C GLU A 369 9.30 -26.93 10.98
N GLY A 370 10.44 -27.51 11.40
CA GLY A 370 11.26 -26.96 12.49
C GLY A 370 11.86 -25.58 12.15
N ASP A 371 12.39 -25.42 10.95
CA ASP A 371 12.98 -24.14 10.50
C ASP A 371 11.88 -23.07 10.32
N THR A 372 10.74 -23.47 9.76
CA THR A 372 9.57 -22.60 9.60
C THR A 372 9.04 -22.10 10.95
N GLU A 373 8.91 -22.99 11.95
CA GLU A 373 8.49 -22.62 13.30
C GLU A 373 9.51 -21.69 13.97
N SER A 374 10.80 -21.94 13.79
CA SER A 374 11.89 -21.11 14.32
C SER A 374 11.85 -19.67 13.77
N ILE A 375 11.69 -19.53 12.44
CA ILE A 375 11.53 -18.22 11.78
C ILE A 375 10.31 -17.49 12.34
N ALA A 376 9.15 -18.16 12.36
CA ALA A 376 7.91 -17.58 12.84
C ALA A 376 7.98 -17.12 14.31
N GLN A 377 8.59 -17.94 15.17
CA GLN A 377 8.80 -17.63 16.58
C GLN A 377 9.71 -16.40 16.75
N LYS A 378 10.83 -16.34 16.01
CA LYS A 378 11.75 -15.20 16.01
C LYS A 378 11.05 -13.90 15.61
N HIS A 379 10.19 -13.91 14.59
CA HIS A 379 9.44 -12.72 14.20
C HIS A 379 8.39 -12.30 15.24
N LEU A 380 7.69 -13.26 15.88
CA LEU A 380 6.75 -12.96 16.96
C LEU A 380 7.43 -12.31 18.16
N GLU A 381 8.57 -12.86 18.59
CA GLU A 381 9.37 -12.31 19.70
C GLU A 381 9.88 -10.89 19.41
N ASN A 382 10.03 -10.54 18.13
CA ASN A 382 10.53 -9.24 17.69
C ASN A 382 9.44 -8.35 17.08
N ILE A 383 8.14 -8.69 17.22
CA ILE A 383 7.04 -7.97 16.56
C ILE A 383 7.03 -6.46 16.88
N GLN A 384 7.47 -6.07 18.07
CA GLN A 384 7.54 -4.67 18.48
C GLN A 384 8.54 -3.86 17.63
N ARG A 385 9.53 -4.49 16.97
CA ARG A 385 10.44 -3.81 16.04
C ARG A 385 9.72 -3.25 14.82
N LEU A 386 8.57 -3.84 14.43
CA LEU A 386 7.73 -3.31 13.36
C LEU A 386 7.28 -1.89 13.68
N THR A 387 6.97 -1.59 14.95
CA THR A 387 6.53 -0.25 15.39
C THR A 387 7.50 0.82 14.93
N ARG A 388 8.79 0.63 15.23
CA ARG A 388 9.84 1.60 14.94
C ARG A 388 10.01 1.79 13.43
N ARG A 389 10.10 0.68 12.70
CA ARG A 389 10.29 0.66 11.24
C ARG A 389 9.12 1.29 10.48
N VAL A 390 7.89 1.12 10.99
CA VAL A 390 6.72 1.84 10.47
C VAL A 390 6.85 3.35 10.69
N VAL A 391 7.20 3.79 11.91
CA VAL A 391 7.33 5.23 12.22
C VAL A 391 8.44 5.88 11.39
N GLU A 392 9.58 5.19 11.24
CA GLU A 392 10.74 5.62 10.44
C GLU A 392 10.48 5.51 8.93
N GLY A 393 9.49 4.71 8.50
CA GLY A 393 9.06 4.62 7.11
C GLY A 393 9.78 3.62 6.27
N GLU A 394 10.42 2.65 6.91
CA GLU A 394 11.18 1.58 6.27
C GLU A 394 10.26 0.47 5.75
N LEU A 395 8.98 0.49 6.10
CA LEU A 395 8.00 -0.53 5.75
C LEU A 395 6.90 0.02 4.85
N THR A 396 6.79 -0.57 3.66
CA THR A 396 5.62 -0.44 2.78
C THR A 396 4.37 -1.04 3.46
N VAL A 397 3.22 -0.34 3.40
CA VAL A 397 1.95 -0.78 4.03
C VAL A 397 0.77 -0.85 3.04
N TYR A 398 1.02 -0.59 1.76
CA TYR A 398 0.12 -0.67 0.60
C TYR A 398 0.95 -0.70 -0.68
#